data_AF-A0A1V9V9E4-F1
#
_entry.id   AF-A0A1V9V9E4-F1
#
_cell.length_a   1.000
_cell.length_b   1.000
_cell.length_c   1.000
_cell.angle_alpha   90.00
_cell.angle_beta   90.00
_cell.angle_gamma   90.00
#
_symmetry.space_group_name_H-M   'P 1'
#
loop_
_entity.id
_entity.type
_entity.pdbx_description
1 polymer ?
#
loop_
_entity_poly.entity_id
_entity_poly.type
_entity_poly.pdbx_seq_one_letter_code
_entity_poly.pdbx_strand_id
1 'polypeptide(L)'
;FHFVDKNLNVNSKFELMKQQLKDFSLIVIDPLIAFFGADENSNADARFFMSLLNKWCVDENKTIILIHHHSKSNGTSKSSARGASAFIDACRMHYIIEKVENDSRSRKVIIDKTNHFSNDKKDYIIKLFDVKVEVVTYHEKKQENKAEENKKYTMPLLGNFDESEVDEL
;
A
#
# COMPACT_ATOMS: atom_id res chain seq x y z
N PHE A 1 -1.27 -0.20 13.58
CA PHE A 1 -0.95 -1.62 13.83
C PHE A 1 0.53 -1.78 13.51
N HIS A 2 1.41 -1.34 14.42
CA HIS A 2 2.83 -1.20 14.09
C HIS A 2 3.60 -2.52 14.22
N PHE A 3 4.54 -2.77 13.31
CA PHE A 3 5.44 -3.92 13.32
C PHE A 3 6.68 -3.68 14.16
N VAL A 4 7.11 -2.42 14.32
CA VAL A 4 8.22 -2.06 15.20
C VAL A 4 7.83 -0.91 16.13
N ASP A 5 8.50 -0.82 17.26
CA ASP A 5 8.40 0.32 18.18
C ASP A 5 9.59 1.29 18.00
N LYS A 6 9.59 2.40 18.76
CA LYS A 6 10.64 3.42 18.73
C LYS A 6 12.02 2.92 19.18
N ASN A 7 12.08 1.76 19.83
CA ASN A 7 13.32 1.13 20.27
C ASN A 7 13.75 0.02 19.28
N LEU A 8 13.08 -0.10 18.13
CA LEU A 8 13.30 -1.13 17.11
C LEU A 8 13.02 -2.56 17.60
N ASN A 9 12.18 -2.72 18.63
CA ASN A 9 11.66 -4.03 18.97
C ASN A 9 10.57 -4.43 17.96
N VAL A 10 10.61 -5.68 17.48
CA VAL A 10 9.57 -6.22 16.61
C VAL A 10 8.34 -6.56 17.47
N ASN A 11 7.19 -6.02 17.09
CA ASN A 11 5.92 -6.28 17.74
C ASN A 11 5.31 -7.62 17.26
N SER A 12 4.63 -8.35 18.15
CA SER A 12 3.94 -9.60 17.81
C SER A 12 2.92 -9.46 16.66
N LYS A 13 2.40 -8.24 16.42
CA LYS A 13 1.57 -7.90 15.26
C LYS A 13 2.21 -8.24 13.92
N PHE A 14 3.54 -8.19 13.82
CA PHE A 14 4.26 -8.57 12.60
C PHE A 14 4.12 -10.07 12.32
N GLU A 15 4.37 -10.92 13.31
CA GLU A 15 4.23 -12.37 13.16
C GLU A 15 2.76 -12.78 12.96
N LEU A 16 1.83 -12.13 13.66
CA LEU A 16 0.40 -12.32 13.41
C LEU A 16 0.03 -12.03 11.95
N MET A 17 0.56 -10.93 11.38
CA MET A 17 0.33 -10.62 9.97
C MET A 17 0.95 -11.68 9.05
N LYS A 18 2.17 -12.15 9.35
CA LYS A 18 2.81 -13.22 8.58
C LYS A 18 1.96 -14.48 8.55
N GLN A 19 1.43 -14.89 9.70
CA GLN A 19 0.54 -16.04 9.82
C GLN A 19 -0.76 -15.85 9.04
N GLN A 20 -1.41 -14.69 9.16
CA GLN A 20 -2.66 -14.38 8.47
C GLN A 20 -2.49 -14.32 6.95
N LEU A 21 -1.32 -13.89 6.48
CA LEU A 21 -1.03 -13.71 5.05
C LEU A 21 -0.19 -14.84 4.44
N LYS A 22 0.02 -15.94 5.18
CA LYS A 22 0.90 -17.05 4.77
C LYS A 22 0.57 -17.64 3.41
N ASP A 23 -0.69 -17.68 3.02
CA ASP A 23 -1.16 -18.30 1.76
C ASP A 23 -1.14 -17.33 0.57
N PHE A 24 -0.85 -16.05 0.80
CA PHE A 24 -0.79 -15.03 -0.26
C PHE A 24 0.65 -14.81 -0.72
N SER A 25 0.88 -14.78 -2.03
CA SER A 25 2.20 -14.48 -2.61
C SER A 25 2.41 -12.99 -2.89
N LEU A 26 1.31 -12.23 -3.05
CA LEU A 26 1.32 -10.78 -3.25
C LEU A 26 0.60 -10.10 -2.07
N ILE A 27 1.28 -9.14 -1.45
CA ILE A 27 0.78 -8.38 -0.30
C ILE A 27 0.90 -6.89 -0.63
N VAL A 28 -0.15 -6.12 -0.36
CA VAL A 28 -0.14 -4.66 -0.49
C VAL A 28 -0.30 -4.06 0.90
N ILE A 29 0.65 -3.19 1.29
CA ILE A 29 0.63 -2.47 2.56
C ILE A 29 0.35 -1.00 2.27
N ASP A 30 -0.79 -0.50 2.72
CA ASP A 30 -1.26 0.85 2.46
C ASP A 30 -1.87 1.54 3.69
N PRO A 31 -1.35 2.70 4.13
CA PRO A 31 -0.02 3.24 3.81
C PRO A 31 1.04 2.58 4.69
N LEU A 32 2.28 2.50 4.22
CA LEU A 32 3.38 1.86 4.98
C LEU A 32 3.57 2.46 6.38
N ILE A 33 3.31 3.77 6.54
CA ILE A 33 3.50 4.48 7.81
C ILE A 33 2.55 3.96 8.92
N ALA A 34 1.38 3.41 8.56
CA ALA A 34 0.45 2.82 9.51
C ALA A 34 0.98 1.53 10.18
N PHE A 35 2.08 1.00 9.65
CA PHE A 35 2.75 -0.23 10.09
C PHE A 35 4.17 0.01 10.61
N PHE A 36 4.79 1.16 10.34
CA PHE A 36 6.18 1.41 10.71
C PHE A 36 6.39 1.59 12.22
N GLY A 37 5.78 2.59 12.85
CA GLY A 37 5.81 2.78 14.31
C GLY A 37 7.08 3.33 14.96
N ALA A 38 8.19 3.43 14.22
CA ALA A 38 9.45 4.06 14.65
C ALA A 38 9.62 5.49 14.08
N ASP A 39 10.83 6.08 14.17
CA ASP A 39 11.07 7.45 13.68
C ASP A 39 11.21 7.51 12.15
N GLU A 40 10.26 8.15 11.47
CA GLU A 40 10.24 8.36 10.01
C GLU A 40 11.40 9.18 9.46
N ASN A 41 12.05 9.98 10.32
CA ASN A 41 13.20 10.79 9.92
C ASN A 41 14.52 10.03 10.13
N SER A 42 14.49 8.88 10.81
CA SER A 42 15.66 8.04 11.03
C SER A 42 15.86 7.08 9.86
N ASN A 43 16.95 7.30 9.11
CA ASN A 43 17.37 6.38 8.07
C ASN A 43 17.72 4.98 8.62
N ALA A 44 18.13 4.87 9.89
CA ALA A 44 18.43 3.60 10.52
C ALA A 44 17.15 2.81 10.78
N ASP A 45 16.14 3.45 11.36
CA ASP A 45 14.84 2.86 11.67
C ASP A 45 14.15 2.41 10.37
N ALA A 46 14.14 3.27 9.34
CA ALA A 46 13.57 2.95 8.04
C ALA A 46 14.25 1.72 7.41
N ARG A 47 15.59 1.63 7.48
CA ARG A 47 16.32 0.46 6.99
C ARG A 47 16.02 -0.80 7.78
N PHE A 48 15.86 -0.71 9.09
CA PHE A 48 15.48 -1.84 9.93
C PHE A 48 14.09 -2.36 9.56
N PHE A 49 13.10 -1.49 9.44
CA PHE A 49 11.76 -1.89 9.02
C PHE A 49 11.76 -2.52 7.63
N MET A 50 12.46 -1.92 6.67
CA MET A 50 12.58 -2.47 5.32
C MET A 50 13.32 -3.82 5.30
N SER A 51 14.30 -4.04 6.19
CA SER A 51 15.01 -5.32 6.27
C SER A 51 14.11 -6.45 6.76
N LEU A 52 13.20 -6.17 7.71
CA LEU A 52 12.17 -7.13 8.16
C LEU A 52 11.28 -7.57 7.00
N LEU A 53 10.76 -6.60 6.23
CA LEU A 53 9.89 -6.89 5.08
C LEU A 53 10.64 -7.61 3.95
N ASN A 54 11.88 -7.21 3.67
CA ASN A 54 12.71 -7.84 2.66
C ASN A 54 13.07 -9.27 3.05
N LYS A 55 13.37 -9.53 4.32
CA LYS A 55 13.61 -10.87 4.84
C LYS A 55 12.38 -11.73 4.67
N TRP A 56 11.20 -11.24 5.03
CA TRP A 56 9.94 -11.95 4.81
C TRP A 56 9.70 -12.28 3.33
N CYS A 57 9.96 -11.33 2.41
CA CYS A 57 9.89 -11.59 0.97
C CYS A 57 10.79 -12.74 0.52
N VAL A 58 12.04 -12.78 1.02
CA VAL A 58 13.03 -13.78 0.63
C VAL A 58 12.72 -15.15 1.24
N ASP A 59 12.46 -15.19 2.55
CA ASP A 59 12.29 -16.44 3.29
C ASP A 59 11.01 -17.18 2.87
N GLU A 60 9.95 -16.45 2.54
CA GLU A 60 8.62 -17.03 2.25
C GLU A 60 8.13 -16.78 0.81
N ASN A 61 9.03 -16.36 -0.09
CA ASN A 61 8.73 -16.09 -1.50
C ASN A 61 7.52 -15.16 -1.68
N LYS A 62 7.53 -14.01 -0.97
CA LYS A 62 6.49 -12.98 -1.05
C LYS A 62 6.93 -11.83 -1.97
N THR A 63 5.93 -11.17 -2.56
CA THR A 63 6.06 -9.86 -3.17
C THR A 63 5.24 -8.87 -2.35
N ILE A 64 5.91 -7.85 -1.79
CA ILE A 64 5.25 -6.79 -1.02
C ILE A 64 5.29 -5.48 -1.82
N ILE A 65 4.12 -4.86 -2.02
CA ILE A 65 3.97 -3.51 -2.54
C ILE A 65 3.69 -2.58 -1.37
N LEU A 66 4.53 -1.56 -1.19
CA LEU A 66 4.37 -0.54 -0.17
C LEU A 66 3.80 0.74 -0.80
N ILE A 67 2.70 1.25 -0.25
CA ILE A 67 2.15 2.54 -0.64
C ILE A 67 2.66 3.61 0.34
N HIS A 68 3.40 4.58 -0.20
CA HIS A 68 3.91 5.72 0.55
C HIS A 68 3.21 7.00 0.10
N HIS A 69 2.48 7.63 1.01
CA HIS A 69 1.87 8.93 0.73
C HIS A 69 2.93 10.03 0.86
N HIS A 70 3.44 10.52 -0.28
CA HIS A 70 4.27 11.72 -0.28
C HIS A 70 3.41 12.95 0.04
N SER A 71 3.88 13.79 0.96
CA SER A 71 3.32 15.14 1.09
C SER A 71 3.65 15.93 -0.19
N LYS A 72 2.67 16.67 -0.70
CA LYS A 72 2.90 17.60 -1.82
C LYS A 72 3.93 18.64 -1.37
N SER A 73 5.16 18.58 -1.86
CA SER A 73 6.03 19.76 -1.81
C SER A 73 5.46 20.78 -2.79
N ASN A 74 4.90 21.86 -2.28
CA ASN A 74 4.62 23.05 -3.08
C ASN A 74 5.92 23.52 -3.75
N GLY A 75 6.04 23.34 -5.07
CA GLY A 75 7.04 24.02 -5.88
C GLY A 75 8.47 23.46 -5.83
N THR A 76 8.95 23.06 -7.01
CA THR A 76 10.34 23.29 -7.47
C THR A 76 11.52 22.85 -6.59
N SER A 77 11.44 21.74 -5.85
CA SER A 77 12.67 21.22 -5.23
C SER A 77 12.64 19.71 -4.98
N LYS A 78 13.71 19.04 -5.43
CA LYS A 78 14.08 17.63 -5.21
C LYS A 78 14.30 17.28 -3.72
N SER A 79 13.63 17.95 -2.79
CA SER A 79 14.02 18.08 -1.38
C SER A 79 12.98 17.59 -0.36
N SER A 80 11.86 16.98 -0.75
CA SER A 80 10.96 16.33 0.23
C SER A 80 11.47 14.95 0.70
N ALA A 81 12.71 14.58 0.37
CA ALA A 81 13.29 13.25 0.55
C ALA A 81 14.14 13.08 1.83
N ARG A 82 14.06 13.98 2.81
CA ARG A 82 14.64 13.70 4.13
C ARG A 82 13.67 12.78 4.88
N GLY A 83 14.04 11.50 4.97
CA GLY A 83 13.22 10.40 5.51
C GLY A 83 12.84 9.35 4.45
N ALA A 84 12.40 9.79 3.26
CA ALA A 84 11.97 8.87 2.19
C ALA A 84 13.13 8.12 1.49
N SER A 85 14.33 8.69 1.45
CA SER A 85 15.46 8.10 0.71
C SER A 85 15.85 6.72 1.23
N ALA A 86 15.83 6.49 2.55
CA ALA A 86 16.15 5.18 3.11
C ALA A 86 15.15 4.08 2.70
N PHE A 87 13.87 4.41 2.58
CA PHE A 87 12.86 3.48 2.08
C PHE A 87 13.08 3.16 0.59
N ILE A 88 13.37 4.18 -0.23
CA ILE A 88 13.64 4.03 -1.67
C ILE A 88 14.93 3.22 -1.90
N ASP A 89 15.98 3.47 -1.12
CA ASP A 89 17.25 2.75 -1.22
C ASP A 89 17.08 1.26 -0.91
N ALA A 90 16.19 0.92 0.01
CA ALA A 90 15.94 -0.45 0.44
C ALA A 90 14.96 -1.23 -0.46
N CYS A 91 14.24 -0.58 -1.39
CA CYS A 91 13.35 -1.24 -2.33
C CYS A 91 14.06 -1.64 -3.64
N ARG A 92 13.56 -2.68 -4.33
CA ARG A 92 14.06 -3.07 -5.66
C ARG A 92 13.51 -2.18 -6.79
N MET A 93 12.32 -1.63 -6.60
CA MET A 93 11.61 -0.83 -7.58
C MET A 93 10.88 0.31 -6.87
N HIS A 94 10.95 1.51 -7.43
CA HIS A 94 10.24 2.68 -6.94
C HIS A 94 9.51 3.35 -8.11
N TYR A 95 8.19 3.45 -7.97
CA TYR A 95 7.31 4.11 -8.91
C TYR A 95 6.65 5.30 -8.25
N ILE A 96 6.66 6.44 -8.93
CA ILE A 96 5.98 7.66 -8.48
C ILE A 96 4.74 7.83 -9.34
N ILE A 97 3.57 7.99 -8.70
CA ILE A 97 2.29 8.22 -9.37
C ILE A 97 1.86 9.66 -9.12
N GLU A 98 1.78 10.44 -10.19
CA GLU A 98 1.38 11.85 -10.16
C GLU A 98 0.06 12.06 -10.89
N LYS A 99 -0.68 13.10 -10.48
CA LYS A 99 -1.83 13.58 -11.24
C LYS A 99 -1.33 14.31 -12.49
N VAL A 100 -1.98 14.10 -13.61
CA VAL A 100 -1.75 14.92 -14.81
C VAL A 100 -2.51 16.24 -14.63
N GLU A 101 -1.83 17.38 -14.82
CA GLU A 101 -2.48 18.68 -14.75
C GLU A 101 -3.60 18.78 -15.80
N ASN A 102 -4.75 19.31 -15.39
CA ASN A 102 -5.94 19.46 -16.24
C ASN A 102 -6.52 18.16 -16.82
N ASP A 103 -6.07 16.98 -16.38
CA ASP A 103 -6.67 15.69 -16.74
C ASP A 103 -6.83 14.79 -15.50
N SER A 104 -8.04 14.79 -14.95
CA SER A 104 -8.38 13.98 -13.76
C SER A 104 -8.44 12.48 -14.03
N ARG A 105 -8.53 12.06 -15.31
CA ARG A 105 -8.67 10.66 -15.73
C ARG A 105 -7.32 9.97 -16.00
N SER A 106 -6.27 10.77 -16.17
CA SER A 106 -4.92 10.27 -16.40
C SER A 106 -4.04 10.36 -15.15
N ARG A 107 -3.08 9.44 -15.07
CA ARG A 107 -1.97 9.50 -14.12
C ARG A 107 -0.66 9.39 -14.87
N LYS A 108 0.33 10.13 -14.39
CA LYS A 108 1.71 9.98 -14.82
C LYS A 108 2.38 8.98 -13.88
N VAL A 109 2.99 7.94 -14.44
CA VAL A 109 3.79 6.96 -13.72
C VAL A 109 5.24 7.15 -14.12
N ILE A 110 6.07 7.47 -13.13
CA ILE A 110 7.51 7.70 -13.29
C ILE A 110 8.24 6.51 -12.66
N ILE A 111 9.17 5.91 -13.41
CA ILE A 111 10.08 4.88 -12.87
C ILE A 111 11.30 5.60 -12.27
N ASP A 112 11.31 5.73 -10.95
CA ASP A 112 12.40 6.41 -10.24
C ASP A 112 13.57 5.46 -9.97
N LYS A 113 13.28 4.20 -9.62
CA LYS A 113 14.27 3.14 -9.41
C LYS A 113 13.77 1.81 -9.96
N THR A 114 14.66 1.05 -10.59
CA THR A 114 14.43 -0.33 -11.00
C THR A 114 15.75 -1.08 -11.12
N ASN A 115 15.76 -2.35 -10.75
CA ASN A 115 16.94 -3.23 -10.87
C ASN A 115 16.98 -4.01 -12.20
N HIS A 116 15.95 -3.91 -13.06
CA HIS A 116 15.73 -4.83 -14.19
C HIS A 116 15.54 -4.17 -15.58
N PHE A 117 15.94 -2.90 -15.78
CA PHE A 117 15.84 -2.23 -17.09
C PHE A 117 17.08 -1.39 -17.43
N SER A 118 17.23 -1.02 -18.72
CA SER A 118 18.28 -0.14 -19.24
C SER A 118 18.28 1.21 -18.49
N ASN A 119 19.42 1.91 -18.50
CA ASN A 119 19.61 3.22 -17.87
C ASN A 119 18.67 4.34 -18.39
N ASP A 120 17.72 4.03 -19.27
CA ASP A 120 16.79 4.97 -19.86
C ASP A 120 15.61 5.22 -18.92
N LYS A 121 15.61 6.39 -18.27
CA LYS A 121 14.44 6.86 -17.51
C LYS A 121 13.29 7.13 -18.48
N LYS A 122 12.16 6.46 -18.26
CA LYS A 122 10.94 6.61 -19.05
C LYS A 122 9.78 7.02 -18.16
N ASP A 123 9.00 7.96 -18.66
CA ASP A 123 7.73 8.38 -18.07
C ASP A 123 6.58 7.74 -18.87
N TYR A 124 5.61 7.18 -18.17
CA TYR A 124 4.43 6.57 -18.77
C TYR A 124 3.19 7.37 -18.37
N ILE A 125 2.31 7.66 -19.32
CA ILE A 125 0.99 8.23 -19.03
C ILE A 125 -0.02 7.10 -19.14
N ILE A 126 -0.69 6.82 -18.03
CA ILE A 126 -1.72 5.78 -17.94
C ILE A 126 -3.07 6.47 -17.77
N LYS A 127 -4.02 6.15 -18.67
CA LYS A 127 -5.43 6.48 -18.48
C LYS A 127 -6.03 5.47 -17.52
N LEU A 128 -6.43 5.90 -16.33
CA LEU A 128 -7.00 5.00 -15.31
C LEU A 128 -8.38 4.49 -15.71
N PHE A 129 -9.15 5.35 -16.35
CA PHE A 129 -10.55 5.10 -16.72
C PHE A 129 -10.74 5.43 -18.20
N ASP A 130 -10.22 4.59 -19.09
CA ASP A 130 -10.71 4.56 -20.48
C ASP A 130 -12.03 3.77 -20.53
N VAL A 131 -12.99 4.20 -19.70
CA VAL A 131 -14.33 3.65 -19.67
C VAL A 131 -15.10 4.35 -20.78
N LYS A 132 -15.55 3.61 -21.80
CA LYS A 132 -16.64 4.08 -22.66
C LYS A 132 -17.84 4.37 -21.75
N VAL A 133 -18.05 5.64 -21.44
CA VAL A 133 -19.24 6.07 -20.69
C VAL A 133 -20.40 6.07 -21.69
N GLU A 134 -21.16 4.99 -21.74
CA GLU A 134 -22.48 5.03 -22.35
C GLU A 134 -23.39 5.83 -21.42
N VAL A 135 -23.70 7.07 -21.83
CA VAL A 135 -24.73 7.87 -21.18
C VAL A 135 -26.07 7.29 -21.61
N VAL A 136 -26.62 6.38 -20.81
CA VAL A 136 -28.00 5.91 -21.00
C VAL A 136 -28.93 6.96 -20.39
N THR A 137 -29.88 7.46 -21.18
CA THR A 137 -30.91 8.38 -20.68
C THR A 137 -31.68 7.71 -19.54
N TYR A 138 -31.72 8.37 -18.39
CA TYR A 138 -32.51 7.92 -17.26
C TYR A 138 -34.00 7.96 -17.63
N HIS A 139 -34.62 6.78 -17.70
CA HIS A 139 -36.07 6.65 -17.69
C HIS A 139 -36.50 6.31 -16.27
N GLU A 140 -37.30 7.17 -15.65
CA GLU A 140 -37.92 6.89 -14.36
C GLU A 140 -38.67 5.56 -14.43
N LYS A 141 -38.24 4.59 -13.63
CA LYS A 141 -39.03 3.39 -13.38
C LYS A 141 -40.21 3.80 -12.50
N LYS A 142 -41.43 3.78 -13.06
CA LYS A 142 -42.65 3.79 -12.25
C LYS A 142 -42.54 2.65 -11.23
N GLN A 143 -42.65 2.99 -9.96
CA GLN A 143 -42.67 2.02 -8.87
C GLN A 143 -43.91 1.15 -9.02
N GLU A 144 -43.73 -0.07 -9.49
CA GLU A 144 -44.66 -1.17 -9.21
C GLU A 144 -44.15 -1.89 -7.97
N ASN A 145 -44.92 -1.80 -6.89
CA ASN A 145 -44.66 -2.51 -5.65
C ASN A 145 -44.66 -4.03 -5.92
N LYS A 146 -43.49 -4.66 -5.80
CA LYS A 146 -43.38 -6.11 -5.59
C LYS A 146 -42.50 -6.37 -4.37
N ALA A 147 -43.10 -7.09 -3.43
CA ALA A 147 -42.50 -7.53 -2.18
C ALA A 147 -41.46 -8.64 -2.39
N GLU A 148 -40.46 -8.65 -1.50
CA GLU A 148 -39.55 -9.76 -1.12
C GLU A 148 -38.54 -10.24 -2.20
N GLU A 149 -37.28 -10.61 -1.92
CA GLU A 149 -36.73 -11.42 -0.82
C GLU A 149 -35.27 -11.04 -0.46
N ASN A 150 -34.89 -11.41 0.76
CA ASN A 150 -33.58 -11.28 1.40
C ASN A 150 -32.44 -12.05 0.70
N LYS A 151 -31.30 -11.38 0.49
CA LYS A 151 -29.97 -11.98 0.69
C LYS A 151 -29.05 -11.01 1.43
N LYS A 152 -28.90 -11.22 2.75
CA LYS A 152 -27.87 -10.57 3.56
C LYS A 152 -26.50 -11.10 3.12
N TYR A 153 -25.68 -10.27 2.50
CA TYR A 153 -24.22 -10.48 2.50
C TYR A 153 -23.67 -9.93 3.81
N THR A 154 -23.17 -10.81 4.68
CA THR A 154 -22.48 -10.45 5.92
C THR A 154 -20.99 -10.34 5.65
N MET A 155 -20.41 -9.15 5.86
CA MET A 155 -18.97 -8.98 6.03
C MET A 155 -18.52 -9.74 7.29
N PRO A 156 -17.41 -10.50 7.27
CA PRO A 156 -16.81 -10.99 8.50
C PRO A 156 -16.39 -9.78 9.34
N LEU A 157 -17.04 -9.59 10.49
CA LEU A 157 -16.58 -8.65 11.50
C LEU A 157 -15.27 -9.19 12.07
N LEU A 158 -14.30 -8.30 12.30
CA LEU A 158 -13.10 -8.62 13.08
C LEU A 158 -13.57 -9.26 14.40
N GLY A 159 -13.25 -10.54 14.56
CA GLY A 159 -13.53 -11.27 15.79
C GLY A 159 -12.86 -10.59 16.97
N ASN A 160 -13.57 -10.55 18.09
CA ASN A 160 -13.09 -10.03 19.35
C ASN A 160 -11.72 -10.64 19.69
N PHE A 161 -10.78 -9.78 20.08
CA PHE A 161 -9.55 -10.18 20.73
C PHE A 161 -9.90 -10.96 22.00
N ASP A 162 -9.55 -12.24 22.03
CA ASP A 162 -9.43 -12.99 23.28
C ASP A 162 -7.96 -12.89 23.69
N GLU A 163 -7.68 -12.14 24.77
CA GLU A 163 -6.33 -11.94 25.31
C GLU A 163 -5.82 -13.16 26.11
N SER A 164 -6.42 -14.35 25.97
CA SER A 164 -6.09 -15.52 26.80
C SER A 164 -5.26 -16.63 26.15
N GLU A 165 -4.84 -16.53 24.89
CA GLU A 165 -3.96 -17.53 24.25
C GLU A 165 -2.57 -16.98 23.90
N VAL A 166 -1.88 -16.42 24.90
CA VAL A 166 -0.43 -16.19 24.83
C VAL A 166 0.22 -16.79 26.06
N ASP A 167 0.08 -18.10 26.23
CA ASP A 167 1.01 -18.91 27.00
C ASP A 167 1.14 -20.23 26.24
N GLU A 168 2.39 -20.59 25.92
CA GLU A 168 2.83 -21.71 25.08
C GLU A 168 2.88 -21.44 23.57
N LEU A 169 3.97 -20.80 23.13
CA LEU A 169 4.87 -21.25 22.05
C LEU A 169 6.12 -20.36 21.96
#